data_AF-A7GPG4-F1
#
_entry.id   AF-A7GPG4-F1
#
_cell.length_a   1.000
_cell.length_b   1.000
_cell.length_c   1.000
_cell.angle_alpha   90.00
_cell.angle_beta   90.00
_cell.angle_gamma   90.00
#
_symmetry.space_group_name_H-M   'P 1'
#
loop_
_entity.id
_entity.type
_entity.pdbx_description
1 polymer ?
#
loop_
_entity_poly.entity_id
_entity_poly.type
_entity_poly.pdbx_seq_one_letter_code
_entity_poly.pdbx_strand_id
1 'polypeptide(L)'
;MNKMKLINEWIYAGHNRKGADDMNDVIIKVDLTNPKSSRLIAFIHAYKVTLLEEAFCPNKIELFSNEVAILSAIKTAHITKVFIREGLEAFFYDTGVLLVKQNHKRNTNESITLHFDQIRKIQNEMEKLRSM
;
A
#
# COMPACT_ATOMS: atom_id res chain seq x y z
N MET A 1 -28.20 -1.25 -13.48
CA MET A 1 -27.28 -2.33 -13.03
C MET A 1 -26.88 -2.02 -11.60
N ASN A 2 -27.08 -2.95 -10.65
CA ASN A 2 -26.99 -2.64 -9.22
C ASN A 2 -25.52 -2.50 -8.77
N LYS A 3 -25.16 -1.36 -8.17
CA LYS A 3 -23.77 -0.96 -7.86
C LYS A 3 -23.05 -1.99 -6.96
N MET A 4 -23.78 -2.68 -6.07
CA MET A 4 -23.25 -3.78 -5.26
C MET A 4 -22.89 -5.04 -6.05
N LYS A 5 -23.58 -5.31 -7.16
CA LYS A 5 -23.31 -6.51 -7.97
C LYS A 5 -21.98 -6.37 -8.72
N LEU A 6 -21.71 -5.17 -9.24
CA LEU A 6 -20.40 -4.82 -9.82
C LEU A 6 -19.29 -4.92 -8.77
N ILE A 7 -19.46 -4.36 -7.58
CA ILE A 7 -18.42 -4.43 -6.54
C ILE A 7 -18.09 -5.88 -6.19
N ASN A 8 -19.10 -6.76 -6.07
CA ASN A 8 -18.88 -8.17 -5.77
C ASN A 8 -18.23 -8.94 -6.94
N GLU A 9 -18.67 -8.72 -8.18
CA GLU A 9 -18.08 -9.37 -9.36
C GLU A 9 -16.59 -8.99 -9.54
N TRP A 10 -16.23 -7.75 -9.19
CA TRP A 10 -14.84 -7.30 -9.26
C TRP A 10 -13.97 -7.80 -8.10
N ILE A 11 -14.51 -7.94 -6.88
CA ILE A 11 -13.81 -8.56 -5.75
C ILE A 11 -13.48 -10.04 -6.04
N TYR A 12 -14.41 -10.78 -6.69
CA TYR A 12 -14.19 -12.18 -7.05
C TYR A 12 -13.20 -12.36 -8.21
N ALA A 13 -13.13 -11.43 -9.17
CA ALA A 13 -12.18 -11.49 -10.27
C ALA A 13 -10.72 -11.23 -9.84
N GLY A 14 -10.51 -10.43 -8.79
CA GLY A 14 -9.17 -10.05 -8.30
C GLY A 14 -8.38 -11.16 -7.59
N HIS A 15 -9.04 -12.24 -7.15
CA HIS A 15 -8.39 -13.31 -6.39
C HIS A 15 -7.59 -14.32 -7.24
N ASN A 16 -7.70 -14.30 -8.58
CA ASN A 16 -7.22 -15.38 -9.46
C ASN A 16 -6.00 -15.07 -10.35
N ARG A 17 -5.31 -13.93 -10.22
CA ARG A 17 -4.16 -13.62 -11.08
C ARG A 17 -2.83 -13.73 -10.33
N LYS A 18 -2.19 -14.89 -10.45
CA LYS A 18 -0.79 -15.12 -10.04
C LYS A 18 0.17 -14.54 -11.09
N GLY A 19 0.96 -13.56 -10.65
CA GLY A 19 2.34 -13.25 -11.02
C GLY A 19 2.76 -13.38 -12.49
N ALA A 20 2.78 -12.24 -13.20
CA ALA A 20 3.80 -11.90 -14.22
C ALA A 20 3.58 -10.53 -14.90
N ASP A 21 2.44 -9.84 -14.69
CA ASP A 21 2.09 -8.64 -15.47
C ASP A 21 1.76 -7.38 -14.63
N ASP A 22 2.34 -7.29 -13.43
CA ASP A 22 1.92 -6.32 -12.41
C ASP A 22 2.08 -4.84 -12.81
N MET A 23 3.04 -4.50 -13.68
CA MET A 23 3.27 -3.11 -14.10
C MET A 23 2.30 -2.63 -15.19
N ASN A 24 1.69 -3.53 -15.96
CA ASN A 24 0.76 -3.17 -17.03
C ASN A 24 -0.63 -2.76 -16.50
N ASP A 25 -0.95 -3.15 -15.27
CA ASP A 25 -2.19 -2.79 -14.57
C ASP A 25 -2.03 -1.55 -13.66
N VAL A 26 -0.94 -0.79 -13.81
CA VAL A 26 -0.74 0.47 -13.09
C VAL A 26 -1.64 1.54 -13.69
N ILE A 27 -2.57 2.05 -12.88
CA ILE A 27 -3.47 3.13 -13.28
C ILE A 27 -2.81 4.48 -13.04
N ILE A 28 -2.16 4.66 -11.88
CA ILE A 28 -1.51 5.91 -11.49
C ILE A 28 -0.15 5.62 -10.87
N LYS A 29 0.87 6.39 -11.26
CA LYS A 29 2.16 6.49 -10.56
C LYS A 29 2.19 7.77 -9.73
N VAL A 30 2.39 7.63 -8.42
CA VAL A 30 2.45 8.76 -7.47
C VAL A 30 3.85 8.87 -6.90
N ASP A 31 4.50 10.01 -7.15
CA ASP A 31 5.76 10.35 -6.49
C ASP A 31 5.47 10.76 -5.04
N LEU A 32 6.05 10.02 -4.10
CA LEU A 32 5.95 10.26 -2.67
C LEU A 32 7.28 10.76 -2.08
N THR A 33 8.30 11.01 -2.91
CA THR A 33 9.64 11.38 -2.46
C THR A 33 9.59 12.60 -1.54
N ASN A 34 10.16 12.44 -0.35
CA ASN A 34 10.40 13.52 0.59
C ASN A 34 11.88 13.93 0.48
N PRO A 35 12.23 15.22 0.40
CA PRO A 35 13.62 15.68 0.33
C PRO A 35 14.54 15.13 1.43
N LYS A 36 13.98 14.68 2.56
CA LYS A 36 14.71 14.10 3.70
C LYS A 36 14.72 12.56 3.71
N SER A 37 14.16 11.90 2.69
CA SER A 37 13.99 10.45 2.64
C SER A 37 14.42 9.88 1.28
N SER A 38 14.44 8.55 1.20
CA SER A 38 14.61 7.76 -0.02
C SER A 38 13.56 8.10 -1.08
N ARG A 39 13.89 7.81 -2.34
CA ARG A 39 12.97 8.04 -3.48
C ARG A 39 11.86 7.01 -3.43
N LEU A 40 10.73 7.40 -2.85
CA LEU A 40 9.57 6.54 -2.65
C LEU A 40 8.51 6.81 -3.72
N ILE A 41 8.05 5.74 -4.36
CA ILE A 41 7.04 5.79 -5.41
C ILE A 41 5.92 4.83 -5.05
N ALA A 42 4.67 5.27 -5.20
CA ALA A 42 3.50 4.40 -5.14
C ALA A 42 2.92 4.17 -6.53
N PHE A 43 2.76 2.90 -6.90
CA PHE A 43 2.00 2.49 -8.08
C PHE A 43 0.62 2.04 -7.62
N ILE A 44 -0.42 2.75 -8.07
CA ILE A 44 -1.81 2.49 -7.72
C ILE A 44 -2.45 1.66 -8.82
N HIS A 45 -2.98 0.51 -8.42
CA HIS A 45 -3.76 -0.42 -9.23
C HIS A 45 -5.23 -0.39 -8.77
N ALA A 46 -6.11 -1.13 -9.44
CA ALA A 46 -7.53 -1.17 -9.09
C ALA A 46 -7.82 -1.58 -7.62
N TYR A 47 -7.02 -2.51 -7.07
CA TYR A 47 -7.25 -3.10 -5.73
C TYR A 47 -6.08 -3.01 -4.78
N LYS A 48 -4.90 -2.66 -5.28
CA LYS A 48 -3.66 -2.67 -4.51
C LYS A 48 -2.81 -1.46 -4.82
N VAL A 49 -1.90 -1.16 -3.90
CA VAL A 49 -0.85 -0.17 -4.04
C VAL A 49 0.47 -0.88 -3.85
N THR A 50 1.36 -0.70 -4.82
CA THR A 50 2.74 -1.17 -4.74
C THR A 50 3.62 0.00 -4.32
N LEU A 51 4.23 -0.09 -3.15
CA LEU A 51 5.25 0.84 -2.67
C LEU A 51 6.62 0.36 -3.12
N LEU A 52 7.37 1.23 -3.76
CA LEU A 52 8.75 0.99 -4.18
C LEU A 52 9.64 2.10 -3.62
N GLU A 53 10.55 1.71 -2.76
CA GLU A 53 11.65 2.56 -2.33
C GLU A 53 12.85 2.32 -3.26
N GLU A 54 13.12 3.29 -4.14
CA GLU A 54 14.29 3.24 -5.02
C GLU A 54 15.56 3.54 -4.19
N ALA A 55 16.34 2.50 -3.95
CA ALA A 55 17.65 2.52 -3.30
C ALA A 55 18.57 1.50 -3.97
N PHE A 56 19.84 1.43 -3.56
CA PHE A 56 20.78 0.42 -4.06
C PHE A 56 20.25 -1.01 -3.83
N CYS A 57 19.60 -1.24 -2.68
CA CYS A 57 18.78 -2.42 -2.41
C CYS A 57 17.31 -1.97 -2.32
N PRO A 58 16.52 -2.09 -3.40
CA PRO A 58 15.16 -1.58 -3.41
C PRO A 58 14.24 -2.40 -2.50
N ASN A 59 13.42 -1.73 -1.70
CA ASN A 59 12.35 -2.37 -0.92
C ASN A 59 11.03 -2.28 -1.69
N LYS A 60 10.29 -3.38 -1.76
CA LYS A 60 8.97 -3.44 -2.39
C LYS A 60 7.92 -4.01 -1.42
N ILE A 61 6.91 -3.22 -1.07
CA ILE A 61 5.78 -3.68 -0.25
C ILE A 61 4.47 -3.44 -0.99
N GLU A 62 3.61 -4.45 -1.02
CA GLU A 62 2.27 -4.37 -1.62
C GLU A 62 1.21 -4.30 -0.52
N LEU A 63 0.32 -3.31 -0.65
CA LEU A 63 -0.80 -3.09 0.24
C LEU A 63 -2.11 -3.24 -0.52
N PHE A 64 -3.09 -3.91 0.06
CA PHE A 64 -4.46 -3.89 -0.44
C PHE A 64 -5.16 -2.58 -0.07
N SER A 65 -6.19 -2.21 -0.83
CA SER A 65 -6.92 -0.95 -0.61
C SER A 65 -7.47 -0.79 0.80
N ASN A 66 -7.97 -1.87 1.40
CA ASN A 66 -8.46 -1.89 2.78
C ASN A 66 -7.31 -1.70 3.80
N GLU A 67 -6.12 -2.22 3.52
CA GLU A 67 -4.95 -2.03 4.39
C GLU A 67 -4.50 -0.56 4.37
N VAL A 68 -4.50 0.09 3.20
CA VAL A 68 -4.26 1.53 3.09
C VAL A 68 -5.31 2.32 3.88
N ALA A 69 -6.58 1.92 3.85
CA ALA A 69 -7.65 2.56 4.63
C ALA A 69 -7.39 2.47 6.15
N ILE A 70 -7.01 1.28 6.63
CA ILE A 70 -6.63 1.04 8.04
C ILE A 70 -5.48 1.97 8.45
N LEU A 71 -4.42 2.06 7.62
CA LEU A 71 -3.24 2.86 7.93
C LEU A 71 -3.53 4.35 8.15
N SER A 72 -4.43 4.97 7.38
CA SER A 72 -4.79 6.38 7.67
C SER A 72 -5.71 6.55 8.86
N ALA A 73 -6.61 5.60 9.13
CA ALA A 73 -7.56 5.75 10.24
C ALA A 73 -6.85 5.75 11.60
N ILE A 74 -5.75 5.00 11.72
CA ILE A 74 -5.05 4.73 12.97
C ILE A 74 -4.26 5.92 13.52
N LYS A 75 -4.00 6.99 12.75
CA LYS A 75 -3.35 8.21 13.24
C LYS A 75 -3.97 8.78 14.53
N THR A 76 -5.23 8.45 14.79
CA THR A 76 -6.05 8.97 15.88
C THR A 76 -6.05 8.13 17.16
N ALA A 77 -5.56 6.89 17.12
CA ALA A 77 -5.54 6.01 18.27
C ALA A 77 -4.08 5.83 18.71
N HIS A 78 -3.78 5.85 20.02
CA HIS A 78 -2.45 5.63 20.59
C HIS A 78 -1.93 4.18 20.37
N ILE A 79 -2.10 3.65 19.17
CA ILE A 79 -1.70 2.33 18.70
C ILE A 79 -0.28 2.46 18.20
N THR A 80 0.62 1.62 18.72
CA THR A 80 2.03 1.61 18.36
C THR A 80 2.39 0.51 17.36
N LYS A 81 1.60 -0.56 17.29
CA LYS A 81 1.80 -1.69 16.39
C LYS A 81 0.49 -2.32 15.94
N VAL A 82 0.40 -2.68 14.67
CA VAL A 82 -0.68 -3.48 14.09
C VAL A 82 -0.11 -4.61 13.23
N PHE A 83 -0.65 -5.80 13.41
CA PHE A 83 -0.46 -6.92 12.49
C PHE A 83 -1.51 -6.81 11.38
N ILE A 84 -1.10 -6.42 10.17
CA ILE A 84 -2.03 -6.20 9.05
C ILE A 84 -2.47 -7.55 8.48
N ARG A 85 -1.49 -8.40 8.17
CA ARG A 85 -1.68 -9.78 7.71
C ARG A 85 -0.42 -10.59 7.99
N GLU A 86 -0.48 -11.90 7.76
CA GLU A 86 0.68 -12.78 7.91
C GLU A 86 1.88 -12.23 7.11
N GLY A 87 3.00 -12.04 7.80
CA GLY A 87 4.23 -11.49 7.23
C GLY A 87 4.21 -9.98 6.95
N LEU A 88 3.21 -9.21 7.38
CA LEU A 88 3.18 -7.75 7.25
C LEU A 88 2.73 -7.04 8.54
N GLU A 89 3.64 -6.26 9.10
CA GLU A 89 3.42 -5.46 10.32
C GLU A 89 3.54 -3.97 10.04
N ALA A 90 2.79 -3.16 10.79
CA ALA A 90 2.87 -1.71 10.77
C ALA A 90 3.20 -1.18 12.18
N PHE A 91 4.26 -0.38 12.28
CA PHE A 91 4.65 0.31 13.51
C PHE A 91 4.36 1.80 13.34
N PHE A 92 3.61 2.37 14.26
CA PHE A 92 3.16 3.75 14.20
C PHE A 92 4.02 4.63 15.09
N TYR A 93 4.41 5.78 14.55
CA TYR A 93 5.17 6.83 15.23
C TYR A 93 4.47 8.17 15.00
N ASP A 94 4.91 9.21 15.71
CA ASP A 94 4.27 10.54 15.67
C ASP A 94 4.09 11.11 14.26
N THR A 95 4.98 10.76 13.32
CA THR A 95 5.00 11.33 11.97
C THR A 95 4.61 10.37 10.86
N GLY A 96 4.39 9.08 11.17
CA GLY A 96 4.14 8.08 10.13
C GLY A 96 4.14 6.63 10.60
N VAL A 97 4.39 5.75 9.65
CA VAL A 97 4.30 4.30 9.79
C VAL A 97 5.54 3.63 9.18
N LEU A 98 6.16 2.71 9.91
CA LEU A 98 7.12 1.76 9.34
C LEU A 98 6.36 0.46 9.00
N LEU A 99 6.35 0.11 7.73
CA LEU A 99 5.88 -1.18 7.25
C LEU A 99 7.05 -2.16 7.25
N VAL A 100 6.86 -3.33 7.83
CA VAL A 100 7.84 -4.42 7.83
C VAL A 100 7.19 -5.65 7.24
N LYS A 101 7.72 -6.10 6.11
CA LYS A 101 7.31 -7.33 5.44
C LYS A 101 8.35 -8.41 5.69
N GLN A 102 7.95 -9.46 6.38
CA GLN A 102 8.79 -10.61 6.67
C GLN A 102 8.66 -11.65 5.55
N ASN A 103 9.79 -12.12 5.04
CA ASN A 103 9.82 -13.20 4.06
C ASN A 103 10.39 -14.47 4.72
N HIS A 104 9.52 -15.27 5.33
CA HIS A 104 9.91 -16.48 6.07
C HIS A 104 10.68 -17.50 5.22
N LYS A 105 10.48 -17.52 3.90
CA LYS A 105 11.20 -18.44 2.99
C LYS A 105 12.66 -18.04 2.75
N ARG A 106 12.97 -16.75 2.84
CA ARG A 106 14.30 -16.21 2.57
C ARG A 106 15.00 -15.68 3.82
N ASN A 107 14.32 -15.69 4.96
CA ASN A 107 14.76 -15.07 6.21
C ASN A 107 15.23 -13.62 6.01
N THR A 108 14.52 -12.88 5.14
CA THR A 108 14.80 -11.48 4.83
C THR A 108 13.60 -10.62 5.19
N ASN A 109 13.85 -9.37 5.57
CA ASN A 109 12.80 -8.38 5.80
C ASN A 109 12.93 -7.25 4.78
N GLU A 110 11.80 -6.82 4.24
CA GLU A 110 11.68 -5.58 3.47
C GLU A 110 10.98 -4.56 4.37
N SER A 111 11.41 -3.32 4.35
CA SER A 111 10.76 -2.28 5.15
C SER A 111 10.63 -0.97 4.38
N ILE A 112 9.50 -0.29 4.54
CA ILE A 112 9.25 1.02 3.94
C ILE A 112 8.66 1.94 5.00
N THR A 113 9.22 3.15 5.13
CA THR A 113 8.66 4.19 5.98
C THR A 113 7.72 5.09 5.18
N LEU A 114 6.54 5.36 5.71
CA LEU A 114 5.54 6.26 5.15
C LEU A 114 5.15 7.33 6.16
N HIS A 115 5.27 8.60 5.81
CA HIS A 115 4.66 9.69 6.54
C HIS A 115 3.15 9.73 6.33
N PHE A 116 2.40 10.20 7.34
CA PHE A 116 0.94 10.29 7.24
C PHE A 116 0.45 11.11 6.04
N ASP A 117 1.19 12.16 5.64
CA ASP A 117 0.86 12.94 4.44
C ASP A 117 1.03 12.15 3.14
N GLN A 118 2.00 11.24 3.07
CA GLN A 118 2.18 10.34 1.93
C GLN A 118 1.03 9.33 1.87
N ILE A 119 0.61 8.76 3.02
CA ILE A 119 -0.53 7.84 3.11
C ILE A 119 -1.82 8.55 2.64
N ARG A 120 -2.06 9.77 3.13
CA ARG A 120 -3.19 10.60 2.70
C ARG A 120 -3.17 10.88 1.21
N LYS A 121 -1.98 11.17 0.64
CA LYS A 121 -1.84 11.39 -0.81
C LYS A 121 -2.23 10.15 -1.61
N ILE A 122 -1.77 8.96 -1.20
CA ILE A 122 -2.17 7.69 -1.83
C ILE A 122 -3.69 7.52 -1.78
N GLN A 123 -4.30 7.72 -0.61
CA GLN A 123 -5.75 7.57 -0.44
C GLN A 123 -6.55 8.50 -1.33
N ASN A 124 -6.17 9.78 -1.40
CA ASN A 124 -6.86 10.76 -2.25
C ASN A 124 -6.85 10.33 -3.73
N GLU A 125 -5.72 9.79 -4.22
CA GLU A 125 -5.65 9.29 -5.60
C GLU A 125 -6.52 8.04 -5.80
N MET A 126 -6.58 7.14 -4.81
CA MET A 126 -7.47 5.98 -4.86
C MET A 126 -8.96 6.37 -4.84
N GLU A 127 -9.33 7.40 -4.09
CA GLU A 127 -10.71 7.91 -4.04
C GLU A 127 -11.12 8.58 -5.35
N LYS A 128 -10.23 9.36 -5.97
CA LYS A 128 -10.45 9.92 -7.31
C LYS A 128 -10.73 8.84 -8.34
N LEU A 129 -9.97 7.74 -8.32
CA LEU A 129 -10.20 6.63 -9.24
C LEU A 129 -11.55 5.92 -9.03
N ARG A 130 -12.10 5.95 -7.81
CA ARG A 130 -13.41 5.34 -7.50
C ARG A 130 -14.61 6.22 -7.90
N SER A 131 -14.38 7.52 -8.09
CA SER A 131 -15.43 8.49 -8.45
C SER A 131 -15.52 8.77 -9.95
N MET A 132 -14.57 8.29 -10.74
CA MET A 132 -14.62 8.23 -12.21
C MET A 132 -15.50 7.09 -12.69
#